data_AF-A0A7L3Y0D6-F1
#
_entry.id   AF-A0A7L3Y0D6-F1
#
_cell.length_a   1.000
_cell.length_b   1.000
_cell.length_c   1.000
_cell.angle_alpha   90.00
_cell.angle_beta   90.00
_cell.angle_gamma   90.00
#
_symmetry.space_group_name_H-M   'P 1'
#
loop_
_entity.id
_entity.type
_entity.pdbx_description
1 polymer ?
#
loop_
_entity_poly.entity_id
_entity_poly.type
_entity_poly.pdbx_seq_one_letter_code
_entity_poly.pdbx_strand_id
1 'polypeptide(L)'
;MDVAASEFCREGRYDLDFKSPPDPQRLITGEQLGQLYQSFIKDYPVVSIEDPFDQDDWEGWRRFLGQVGIQVVGDDLTVTNPRRIQRAAELRACNCLLLKVNQIGSVSESIQA
;
A
#
# COMPACT_ATOMS: atom_id res chain seq x y z
N MET A 1 -0.68 7.22 7.97
CA MET A 1 0.57 7.48 7.23
C MET A 1 0.28 7.15 5.79
N ASP A 2 0.75 7.95 4.85
CA ASP A 2 0.83 7.56 3.45
C ASP A 2 2.30 7.29 3.14
N VAL A 3 2.59 6.07 2.71
CA VAL A 3 3.94 5.62 2.41
C VAL A 3 4.25 5.83 0.94
N ALA A 4 3.26 5.73 0.04
CA ALA A 4 3.44 5.74 -1.41
C ALA A 4 4.57 4.79 -1.87
N ALA A 5 4.53 3.53 -1.43
CA ALA A 5 5.65 2.60 -1.61
C ALA A 5 5.99 2.27 -3.07
N SER A 6 5.04 2.44 -4.00
CA SER A 6 5.27 2.34 -5.44
C SER A 6 6.41 3.27 -5.91
N GLU A 7 6.56 4.45 -5.31
CA GLU A 7 7.58 5.45 -5.70
C GLU A 7 9.01 4.96 -5.48
N PHE A 8 9.18 4.09 -4.49
CA PHE A 8 10.47 3.53 -4.10
C PHE A 8 10.57 2.02 -4.26
N CYS A 9 9.60 1.39 -4.94
CA CYS A 9 9.72 0.01 -5.38
C CYS A 9 10.77 -0.09 -6.51
N ARG A 10 11.73 -1.00 -6.36
CA ARG A 10 12.80 -1.31 -7.31
C ARG A 10 12.92 -2.82 -7.44
N GLU A 11 12.51 -3.37 -8.58
CA GLU A 11 12.62 -4.79 -8.91
C GLU A 11 12.03 -5.73 -7.83
N GLY A 12 10.86 -5.39 -7.28
CA GLY A 12 10.18 -6.16 -6.23
C GLY A 12 10.79 -6.02 -4.83
N ARG A 13 11.72 -5.08 -4.64
CA ARG A 13 12.25 -4.64 -3.35
C ARG A 13 11.98 -3.15 -3.15
N TYR A 14 12.31 -2.63 -1.98
CA TYR A 14 11.99 -1.26 -1.58
C TYR A 14 13.24 -0.50 -1.17
N ASP A 15 13.38 0.71 -1.72
CA ASP A 15 14.49 1.62 -1.46
C ASP A 15 14.08 2.78 -0.54
N LEU A 16 14.29 2.62 0.77
CA LEU A 16 13.91 3.66 1.73
C LEU A 16 14.71 4.97 1.60
N ASP A 17 15.75 5.02 0.76
CA ASP A 17 16.56 6.20 0.47
C ASP A 17 16.57 6.52 -1.05
N PHE A 18 15.46 6.24 -1.74
CA PHE A 18 15.31 6.38 -3.20
C PHE A 18 15.61 7.77 -3.78
N LYS A 19 15.68 8.82 -2.94
CA LYS A 19 16.02 10.19 -3.35
C LYS A 19 17.53 10.42 -3.44
N SER A 20 18.32 9.52 -2.89
CA SER A 20 19.78 9.49 -3.01
C SER A 20 20.21 8.60 -4.19
N PRO A 21 21.45 8.71 -4.68
CA PRO A 21 21.94 7.87 -5.78
C PRO A 21 21.67 6.38 -5.54
N PRO A 22 21.30 5.60 -6.59
CA PRO A 22 20.92 4.20 -6.42
C PRO A 22 22.04 3.36 -5.80
N ASP A 23 21.70 2.60 -4.76
CA ASP A 23 22.58 1.60 -4.16
C ASP A 23 21.78 0.30 -3.92
N PRO A 24 22.00 -0.76 -4.70
CA PRO A 24 21.29 -2.03 -4.55
C PRO A 24 21.45 -2.69 -3.17
N GLN A 25 22.50 -2.36 -2.40
CA GLN A 25 22.76 -2.98 -1.09
C GLN A 25 21.77 -2.52 -0.01
N ARG A 26 21.10 -1.38 -0.21
CA ARG A 26 20.11 -0.84 0.74
C ARG A 26 18.68 -1.34 0.51
N LEU A 27 18.45 -2.08 -0.58
CA LEU A 27 17.11 -2.57 -0.94
C LEU A 27 16.62 -3.61 0.07
N ILE A 28 15.44 -3.38 0.63
CA ILE A 28 14.79 -4.29 1.56
C ILE A 28 13.62 -5.03 0.90
N THR A 29 13.29 -6.21 1.40
CA THR A 29 12.14 -6.98 0.89
C THR A 29 10.81 -6.43 1.44
N GLY A 30 9.68 -6.79 0.81
CA GLY A 30 8.35 -6.48 1.35
C GLY A 30 8.14 -7.05 2.76
N GLU A 31 8.74 -8.20 3.08
CA GLU A 31 8.68 -8.75 4.45
C GLU A 31 9.42 -7.86 5.46
N GLN A 32 10.63 -7.39 5.13
CA GLN A 32 11.38 -6.47 5.99
C GLN A 32 10.65 -5.14 6.16
N LEU A 33 10.03 -4.64 5.09
CA LEU A 33 9.24 -3.42 5.11
C LEU A 33 7.99 -3.58 6.00
N GLY A 34 7.26 -4.70 5.88
CA GLY A 34 6.13 -5.01 6.74
C GLY A 34 6.49 -5.17 8.22
N GLN A 35 7.69 -5.68 8.53
CA GLN A 35 8.21 -5.73 9.90
C GLN A 35 8.53 -4.34 10.44
N LEU A 36 9.06 -3.44 9.60
CA LEU A 36 9.29 -2.05 9.96
C LEU A 36 7.98 -1.32 10.28
N TYR A 37 6.91 -1.54 9.51
CA TYR A 37 5.61 -0.96 9.84
C TYR A 37 5.03 -1.52 11.15
N GLN A 38 5.24 -2.80 11.43
CA GLN A 38 4.82 -3.40 12.71
C GLN A 38 5.54 -2.76 13.90
N SER A 39 6.83 -2.40 13.78
CA SER A 39 7.49 -1.65 14.85
C SER A 39 6.91 -0.25 14.99
N PHE A 40 6.54 0.43 13.90
CA PHE A 40 5.87 1.73 13.98
C PHE A 40 4.52 1.64 14.68
N ILE A 41 3.71 0.62 14.39
CA ILE A 41 2.41 0.39 15.04
C ILE A 41 2.58 0.08 16.54
N LYS A 42 3.66 -0.62 16.90
CA LYS A 42 3.96 -0.95 18.30
C LYS A 42 4.43 0.28 19.09
N ASP A 43 5.30 1.07 18.50
CA ASP A 43 6.04 2.13 19.20
C ASP A 43 5.34 3.49 19.14
N TYR A 44 4.41 3.67 18.20
CA TYR A 44 3.65 4.91 18.00
C TYR A 44 2.15 4.62 17.82
N PRO A 45 1.25 5.59 18.07
CA PRO A 45 -0.20 5.42 17.89
C PRO A 45 -0.61 5.47 16.41
N VAL A 46 0.02 4.65 15.56
CA VAL A 46 -0.32 4.53 14.15
C VAL A 46 -1.62 3.73 14.03
N VAL A 47 -2.68 4.41 13.60
CA VAL A 47 -4.01 3.81 13.42
C VAL A 47 -4.38 3.54 11.96
N SER A 48 -3.59 4.06 11.02
CA SER A 48 -3.84 3.92 9.59
C SER A 48 -2.56 4.03 8.78
N ILE A 49 -2.38 3.14 7.80
CA ILE A 49 -1.28 3.14 6.82
C ILE A 49 -1.87 2.99 5.41
N GLU A 50 -1.51 3.89 4.51
CA GLU A 50 -1.86 3.94 3.10
C GLU A 50 -0.65 3.55 2.24
N ASP A 51 -0.90 2.80 1.18
CA ASP A 51 0.09 2.29 0.22
C ASP A 51 1.39 1.74 0.83
N PRO A 52 1.31 0.79 1.79
CA PRO A 52 2.48 0.20 2.44
C PRO A 52 3.42 -0.55 1.47
N PHE A 53 2.90 -1.01 0.33
CA PHE A 53 3.63 -1.78 -0.68
C PHE A 53 3.30 -1.25 -2.07
N ASP A 54 4.10 -1.67 -3.05
CA ASP A 54 3.89 -1.36 -4.46
C ASP A 54 2.47 -1.75 -4.91
N GLN A 55 1.92 -0.98 -5.85
CA GLN A 55 0.59 -1.16 -6.39
C GLN A 55 0.31 -2.58 -6.94
N ASP A 56 1.34 -3.33 -7.35
CA ASP A 56 1.18 -4.70 -7.88
C ASP A 56 1.78 -5.79 -6.97
N ASP A 57 2.28 -5.44 -5.77
CA ASP A 57 2.75 -6.40 -4.74
C ASP A 57 1.59 -6.99 -3.91
N TRP A 58 0.63 -7.62 -4.59
CA TRP A 58 -0.59 -8.18 -3.96
C TRP A 58 -0.32 -9.14 -2.80
N GLU A 59 0.81 -9.86 -2.83
CA GLU A 59 1.20 -10.77 -1.76
C GLU A 59 1.66 -10.02 -0.50
N GLY A 60 2.48 -8.97 -0.66
CA GLY A 60 2.88 -8.08 0.43
C GLY A 60 1.68 -7.48 1.15
N TRP A 61 0.74 -6.90 0.39
CA TRP A 61 -0.52 -6.36 0.91
C TRP A 61 -1.31 -7.38 1.73
N ARG A 62 -1.62 -8.55 1.14
CA ARG A 62 -2.39 -9.61 1.81
C ARG A 62 -1.70 -10.08 3.09
N ARG A 63 -0.39 -10.30 3.04
CA ARG A 63 0.37 -10.79 4.19
C ARG A 63 0.35 -9.78 5.32
N PHE A 64 0.56 -8.50 5.01
CA PHE A 64 0.57 -7.43 6.01
C PHE A 64 -0.81 -7.22 6.64
N LEU A 65 -1.89 -7.17 5.85
CA LEU A 65 -3.25 -7.04 6.39
C LEU A 65 -3.57 -8.20 7.34
N GLY A 66 -3.11 -9.42 7.04
CA GLY A 66 -3.28 -10.59 7.92
C GLY A 66 -2.51 -10.51 9.26
N GLN A 67 -1.61 -9.54 9.43
CA GLN A 67 -0.74 -9.39 10.60
C GLN A 67 -1.09 -8.18 11.47
N VAL A 68 -1.92 -7.24 10.98
CA VAL A 68 -2.21 -5.99 11.68
C VAL A 68 -3.71 -5.78 11.92
N GLY A 69 -4.04 -5.06 12.98
CA GLY A 69 -5.42 -4.72 13.36
C GLY A 69 -5.83 -3.27 13.05
N ILE A 70 -5.02 -2.55 12.26
CA ILE A 70 -5.23 -1.14 11.95
C ILE A 70 -5.93 -0.94 10.58
N GLN A 71 -6.23 0.29 10.22
CA GLN A 71 -6.67 0.62 8.87
C GLN A 71 -5.49 0.50 7.89
N VAL A 72 -5.70 -0.22 6.79
CA VAL A 72 -4.77 -0.35 5.65
C VAL A 72 -5.51 0.17 4.41
N VAL A 73 -5.05 1.29 3.88
CA VAL A 73 -5.72 2.04 2.80
C VAL A 73 -5.06 1.71 1.47
N GLY A 74 -5.86 1.34 0.47
CA GLY A 74 -5.42 1.24 -0.92
C GLY A 74 -5.68 2.54 -1.66
N ASP A 75 -4.63 3.19 -2.16
CA ASP A 75 -4.68 4.30 -3.11
C ASP A 75 -4.22 3.82 -4.49
N ASP A 76 -2.91 3.77 -4.78
CA ASP A 76 -2.39 3.28 -6.07
C ASP A 76 -2.70 1.79 -6.30
N LEU A 77 -2.85 1.02 -5.21
CA LEU A 77 -3.35 -0.35 -5.30
C LEU A 77 -4.72 -0.43 -6.00
N THR A 78 -5.60 0.54 -5.76
CA THR A 78 -7.00 0.47 -6.22
C THR A 78 -7.34 1.49 -7.29
N VAL A 79 -6.66 2.63 -7.33
CA VAL A 79 -6.85 3.78 -8.24
C VAL A 79 -8.32 4.14 -8.45
N THR A 80 -9.14 4.06 -7.39
CA THR A 80 -10.60 4.25 -7.44
C THR A 80 -11.28 3.40 -8.55
N ASN A 81 -10.68 2.26 -8.94
CA ASN A 81 -11.13 1.41 -10.03
C ASN A 81 -11.88 0.19 -9.49
N PRO A 82 -13.19 0.01 -9.82
CA PRO A 82 -14.01 -1.08 -9.28
C PRO A 82 -13.42 -2.48 -9.48
N ARG A 83 -12.69 -2.73 -10.57
CA ARG A 83 -12.06 -4.05 -10.81
C ARG A 83 -10.90 -4.31 -9.86
N ARG A 84 -10.08 -3.29 -9.59
CA ARG A 84 -8.95 -3.40 -8.64
C ARG A 84 -9.46 -3.43 -7.20
N ILE A 85 -10.51 -2.67 -6.89
CA ILE A 85 -11.22 -2.74 -5.60
C ILE A 85 -11.78 -4.14 -5.36
N GLN A 86 -12.49 -4.71 -6.34
CA GLN A 86 -13.00 -6.08 -6.25
C GLN A 86 -11.86 -7.08 -5.99
N ARG A 87 -10.77 -6.99 -6.74
CA ARG A 87 -9.59 -7.84 -6.53
C ARG A 87 -8.98 -7.66 -5.14
N ALA A 88 -8.85 -6.42 -4.67
CA ALA A 88 -8.34 -6.13 -3.33
C ALA A 88 -9.21 -6.74 -2.23
N ALA A 89 -10.54 -6.69 -2.40
CA ALA A 89 -11.49 -7.33 -1.50
C ALA A 89 -11.39 -8.86 -1.52
N GLU A 90 -11.35 -9.47 -2.71
CA GLU A 90 -11.22 -10.93 -2.89
C GLU A 90 -9.93 -11.48 -2.28
N LEU A 91 -8.82 -10.75 -2.46
CA LEU A 91 -7.51 -11.13 -1.93
C LEU A 91 -7.28 -10.71 -0.48
N ARG A 92 -8.18 -9.91 0.10
CA ARG A 92 -8.00 -9.25 1.41
C ARG A 92 -6.67 -8.49 1.45
N ALA A 93 -6.46 -7.62 0.46
CA ALA A 93 -5.22 -6.84 0.32
C ALA A 93 -5.23 -5.57 1.19
N CYS A 94 -6.36 -4.87 1.29
CA CYS A 94 -6.56 -3.70 2.14
C CYS A 94 -7.96 -3.74 2.79
N ASN A 95 -8.24 -2.86 3.74
CA ASN A 95 -9.56 -2.76 4.40
C ASN A 95 -10.18 -1.35 4.33
N CYS A 96 -9.54 -0.45 3.57
CA CYS A 96 -10.02 0.90 3.32
C CYS A 96 -9.63 1.32 1.89
N LEU A 97 -10.50 2.12 1.26
CA LEU A 97 -10.31 2.70 -0.07
C LEU A 97 -9.99 4.18 0.10
N LEU A 98 -8.93 4.66 -0.57
CA LEU A 98 -8.80 6.09 -0.82
C LEU A 98 -9.55 6.43 -2.12
N LEU A 99 -10.57 7.27 -1.99
CA LEU A 99 -11.47 7.60 -3.09
C LEU A 99 -11.10 8.95 -3.72
N LYS A 100 -10.52 8.90 -4.92
CA LYS A 100 -10.12 10.08 -5.70
C LYS A 100 -10.96 10.16 -6.97
N VAL A 101 -11.90 11.10 -7.01
CA VAL A 101 -12.85 11.25 -8.13
C VAL A 101 -12.17 11.42 -9.50
N ASN A 102 -10.97 12.01 -9.53
CA ASN A 102 -10.21 12.24 -10.75
C ASN A 102 -9.44 11.01 -11.25
N GLN A 103 -9.32 9.94 -10.45
CA GLN A 103 -8.75 8.66 -10.92
C GLN A 103 -9.77 7.86 -11.75
N ILE A 104 -11.07 7.97 -11.43
CA ILE A 104 -12.14 7.23 -12.15
C ILE A 104 -12.88 8.09 -13.18
N GLY A 105 -12.91 9.42 -13.00
CA GLY A 105 -13.32 10.37 -14.04
C GLY A 105 -14.78 10.83 -13.99
N SER A 106 -15.63 10.25 -13.14
CA SER A 106 -16.99 10.74 -12.91
C SER A 106 -17.46 10.57 -11.46
N VAL A 107 -18.38 11.45 -11.03
CA VAL A 107 -19.02 11.36 -9.71
C VAL A 107 -19.82 10.06 -9.56
N SER A 108 -20.52 9.63 -10.63
CA SER A 108 -21.33 8.41 -10.60
C SER A 108 -20.48 7.16 -10.38
N GLU A 109 -19.35 7.04 -11.09
CA GLU A 109 -18.44 5.91 -10.91
C GLU A 109 -17.74 5.97 -9.56
N SER A 110 -17.44 7.18 -9.06
CA SER A 110 -16.87 7.36 -7.72
C SER A 110 -17.81 6.85 -6.62
N ILE A 111 -19.13 7.07 -6.73
CA ILE A 111 -20.11 6.57 -5.76
C ILE A 111 -20.27 5.04 -5.83
N GLN A 112 -20.02 4.45 -7.00
CA GLN A 112 -20.12 2.99 -7.20
C GLN A 112 -18.87 2.23 -6.74
N ALA A 113 -17.71 2.88 -6.76
CA ALA A 113 -16.43 2.35 -6.29
C ALA A 113 -16.45 2.11 -4.77
#